data_AF-E6LGI6-F1
#
_entry.id   AF-E6LGI6-F1
#
_cell.length_a   1.000
_cell.length_b   1.000
_cell.length_c   1.000
_cell.angle_alpha   90.00
_cell.angle_beta   90.00
_cell.angle_gamma   90.00
#
_symmetry.space_group_name_H-M   'P 1'
#
loop_
_entity.id
_entity.type
_entity.pdbx_description
1 polymer ?
#
loop_
_entity_poly.entity_id
_entity_poly.type
_entity_poly.pdbx_seq_one_letter_code
_entity_poly.pdbx_strand_id
1 'polypeptide(L)'
;MIGAVAKNGIEIIVKAKVTVRANIERLVGGAGEDTIIARVGEGIVTTVGSAERHDLVMKSPEAISKTVLSKVLDSGTAFEILSIDIADVDVGRNIGAQLQTDQSEADKNIAQAKAEERRSMAVAEEQEMRAEVEKIVQTLSRQRRKFP
;
A
#
# COMPACT_ATOMS: atom_id res chain seq x y z
N MET A 1 13.22 14.98 3.95
CA MET A 1 12.55 14.62 2.68
C MET A 1 11.33 13.80 3.04
N ILE A 2 10.17 14.11 2.46
CA ILE A 2 8.89 13.47 2.80
C ILE A 2 8.26 12.98 1.50
N GLY A 3 7.94 11.68 1.42
CA GLY A 3 7.21 11.09 0.31
C GLY A 3 5.72 11.00 0.61
N ALA A 4 4.88 11.37 -0.34
CA ALA A 4 3.42 11.28 -0.23
C ALA A 4 2.78 10.93 -1.58
N VAL A 5 1.68 10.18 -1.56
CA VAL A 5 1.00 9.73 -2.78
C VAL A 5 -0.29 10.54 -2.96
N ALA A 6 -0.46 11.19 -4.11
CA ALA A 6 -1.70 11.89 -4.46
C ALA A 6 -2.80 10.90 -4.85
N LYS A 7 -4.08 11.34 -4.89
CA LYS A 7 -5.22 10.45 -5.18
C LYS A 7 -5.15 9.76 -6.54
N ASN A 8 -4.45 10.37 -7.50
CA ASN A 8 -4.20 9.76 -8.81
C ASN A 8 -3.13 8.67 -8.80
N GLY A 9 -2.64 8.24 -7.64
CA GLY A 9 -1.69 7.13 -7.48
C GLY A 9 -0.25 7.47 -7.79
N ILE A 10 0.10 8.75 -7.93
CA ILE A 10 1.47 9.20 -8.21
C ILE A 10 2.13 9.68 -6.91
N GLU A 11 3.32 9.14 -6.65
CA GLU A 11 4.18 9.55 -5.54
C GLU A 11 4.83 10.90 -5.83
N ILE A 12 4.88 11.75 -4.82
CA ILE A 12 5.54 13.05 -4.83
C ILE A 12 6.53 13.07 -3.67
N ILE A 13 7.74 13.51 -3.95
CA ILE A 13 8.82 13.65 -2.97
C ILE A 13 9.01 15.14 -2.72
N VAL A 14 8.73 15.57 -1.49
CA VAL A 14 8.82 16.96 -1.07
C VAL A 14 10.06 17.16 -0.21
N LYS A 15 10.91 18.11 -0.59
CA LYS A 15 12.02 18.60 0.24
C LYS A 15 11.59 19.90 0.90
N ALA A 16 11.30 19.84 2.19
CA ALA A 16 10.98 21.01 3.00
C ALA A 16 12.16 21.38 3.90
N LYS A 17 12.38 22.68 4.09
CA LYS A 17 13.31 23.27 5.04
C LYS A 17 12.49 23.92 6.15
N VAL A 18 12.75 23.53 7.39
CA VAL A 18 12.07 24.07 8.57
C VAL A 18 13.06 24.94 9.33
N THR A 19 12.71 26.20 9.53
CA THR A 19 13.48 27.12 10.36
C THR A 19 12.81 27.23 11.72
N VAL A 20 13.53 26.87 12.78
CA VAL A 20 13.02 26.91 14.16
C VAL A 20 13.84 27.84 15.03
N ARG A 21 13.21 28.36 16.08
CA ARG A 21 13.84 29.07 17.19
C ARG A 21 13.65 28.29 18.47
N ALA A 22 14.70 28.16 19.28
CA ALA A 22 14.56 27.54 20.60
C ALA A 22 13.74 28.45 21.54
N ASN A 23 12.79 27.87 22.26
CA ASN A 23 12.05 28.54 23.31
C ASN A 23 12.63 28.16 24.68
N ILE A 24 13.30 29.13 25.33
CA ILE A 24 14.01 28.92 26.59
C ILE A 24 13.05 28.50 27.72
N GLU A 25 11.81 28.98 27.72
CA GLU A 25 10.82 28.64 28.76
C GLU A 25 10.42 27.15 28.74
N ARG A 26 10.53 26.51 27.57
CA ARG A 26 10.12 25.11 27.34
C ARG A 26 11.29 24.19 27.00
N LEU A 27 12.51 24.66 27.22
CA LEU A 27 13.72 23.95 26.86
C LEU A 27 13.89 22.64 27.64
N VAL A 28 13.35 22.57 28.87
CA VAL A 28 13.33 21.37 29.72
C VAL A 28 11.90 20.83 29.79
N GLY A 29 11.70 19.60 29.33
CA GLY A 29 10.41 18.91 29.35
C GLY A 29 9.52 19.12 28.12
N GLY A 30 9.88 20.04 27.21
CA GLY A 30 9.23 20.19 25.90
C GLY A 30 9.64 19.09 24.91
N ALA A 31 8.76 18.81 23.94
CA ALA A 31 9.10 17.89 22.86
C ALA A 31 10.21 18.45 21.95
N GLY A 32 11.12 17.57 21.50
CA GLY A 32 12.30 17.94 20.71
C GLY A 32 12.03 18.17 19.21
N GLU A 33 13.10 18.40 18.46
CA GLU A 33 13.06 18.68 17.01
C GLU A 33 12.41 17.55 16.20
N ASP A 34 12.64 16.29 16.59
CA ASP A 34 12.03 15.12 15.93
C ASP A 34 10.50 15.20 15.89
N THR A 35 9.90 15.75 16.93
CA THR A 35 8.43 15.94 17.00
C THR A 35 7.97 17.01 16.02
N ILE A 36 8.73 18.09 15.87
CA ILE A 36 8.44 19.12 14.86
C ILE A 36 8.53 18.52 13.47
N ILE A 37 9.59 17.76 13.17
CA ILE A 37 9.79 17.12 11.87
C ILE A 37 8.63 16.15 11.57
N ALA A 38 8.22 15.33 12.54
CA ALA A 38 7.11 14.40 12.37
C ALA A 38 5.78 15.11 12.09
N ARG A 39 5.45 16.17 12.83
CA ARG A 39 4.21 16.95 12.65
C ARG A 39 4.17 17.72 11.34
N VAL A 40 5.29 18.34 10.96
CA VAL A 40 5.44 18.97 9.63
C VAL A 40 5.31 17.92 8.53
N GLY A 41 5.92 16.75 8.72
CA GLY A 41 5.80 15.60 7.84
C GLY A 41 4.35 15.16 7.63
N GLU A 42 3.61 14.94 8.71
CA GLU A 42 2.18 14.60 8.69
C GLU A 42 1.36 15.66 7.94
N GLY A 43 1.63 16.94 8.21
CA GLY A 43 1.01 18.05 7.51
C GLY A 43 1.21 17.97 5.99
N ILE A 44 2.45 17.75 5.55
CA ILE A 44 2.81 17.63 4.13
C ILE A 44 2.12 16.41 3.50
N VAL A 45 2.19 15.25 4.17
CA VAL A 45 1.55 14.00 3.68
C VAL A 45 0.05 14.18 3.51
N THR A 46 -0.61 14.81 4.49
CA THR A 46 -2.06 15.05 4.44
C THR A 46 -2.43 15.97 3.28
N THR A 47 -1.69 17.06 3.08
CA THR A 47 -1.95 18.01 2.00
C THR A 47 -1.78 17.38 0.62
N VAL A 48 -0.69 16.63 0.42
CA VAL A 48 -0.42 15.94 -0.84
C VAL A 48 -1.42 14.80 -1.08
N GLY A 49 -1.71 14.00 -0.06
CA GLY A 49 -2.66 12.88 -0.15
C GLY A 49 -4.11 13.33 -0.40
N SER A 50 -4.45 14.56 -0.01
CA SER A 50 -5.77 15.14 -0.28
C SER A 50 -5.89 15.71 -1.70
N ALA A 51 -4.78 15.89 -2.43
CA ALA A 51 -4.81 16.42 -3.78
C ALA A 51 -5.34 15.39 -4.79
N GLU A 52 -6.28 15.82 -5.64
CA GLU A 52 -6.86 14.98 -6.69
C GLU A 52 -5.81 14.49 -7.71
N ARG A 53 -4.83 15.34 -8.01
CA ARG A 53 -3.76 15.06 -8.97
C ARG A 53 -2.43 15.61 -8.47
N HIS A 54 -1.36 14.88 -8.71
CA HIS A 54 0.00 15.33 -8.44
C HIS A 54 0.35 16.70 -9.07
N ASP A 55 -0.17 16.98 -10.28
CA ASP A 55 0.04 18.25 -10.98
C ASP A 55 -0.39 19.48 -10.17
N LEU A 56 -1.44 19.35 -9.34
CA LEU A 56 -1.97 20.46 -8.55
C LEU A 56 -0.96 20.90 -7.48
N VAL A 57 -0.28 19.92 -6.89
CA VAL A 57 0.75 20.14 -5.88
C VAL A 57 2.00 20.75 -6.53
N MET A 58 2.39 20.27 -7.72
CA MET A 58 3.55 20.83 -8.45
C MET A 58 3.34 22.26 -8.93
N LYS A 59 2.12 22.63 -9.32
CA LYS A 59 1.80 23.99 -9.77
C LYS A 59 1.83 25.02 -8.65
N SER A 60 1.68 24.61 -7.40
CA SER A 60 1.71 25.51 -6.25
C SER A 60 2.31 24.84 -5.00
N PRO A 61 3.64 24.68 -4.95
CA PRO A 61 4.32 24.12 -3.77
C PRO A 61 4.10 24.96 -2.51
N GLU A 62 3.98 26.28 -2.65
CA GLU A 62 3.68 27.19 -1.53
C GLU A 62 2.33 26.93 -0.87
N ALA A 63 1.36 26.36 -1.58
CA ALA A 63 0.09 25.99 -0.98
C ALA A 63 0.30 24.96 0.14
N ILE A 64 1.29 24.07 -0.02
CA ILE A 64 1.64 23.07 0.99
C ILE A 64 2.09 23.76 2.28
N SER A 65 3.08 24.65 2.20
CA SER A 65 3.60 25.32 3.39
C SER A 65 2.55 26.16 4.10
N LYS A 66 1.67 26.86 3.35
CA LYS A 66 0.56 27.63 3.94
C LYS A 66 -0.43 26.74 4.68
N THR A 67 -0.84 25.62 4.10
CA THR A 67 -1.75 24.67 4.76
C THR A 67 -1.10 24.03 5.98
N VAL A 68 0.19 23.71 5.91
CA VAL A 68 0.93 23.09 7.02
C VAL A 68 1.14 24.08 8.16
N LEU A 69 1.53 25.33 7.88
CA LEU A 69 1.72 26.39 8.86
C LEU A 69 0.41 26.81 9.56
N SER A 70 -0.74 26.62 8.90
CA SER A 70 -2.05 26.88 9.51
C SER A 70 -2.37 25.94 10.69
N LYS A 71 -1.68 24.79 10.77
CA LYS A 71 -1.78 23.87 11.89
C LYS A 71 -0.81 24.35 12.97
N VAL A 72 -1.23 24.40 14.22
CA VAL A 72 -0.36 24.79 15.36
C VAL A 72 0.60 23.64 15.68
N LEU A 73 1.66 23.49 14.88
CA LEU A 73 2.55 22.32 14.91
C LEU A 73 3.58 22.36 16.05
N ASP A 74 3.85 23.53 16.60
CA ASP A 74 4.87 23.79 17.63
C ASP A 74 4.33 23.73 19.07
N SER A 75 3.03 23.48 19.24
CA SER A 75 2.40 23.36 20.56
C SER A 75 3.05 22.28 21.42
N GLY A 76 3.48 22.66 22.64
CA GLY A 76 4.11 21.75 23.60
C GLY A 76 5.54 21.33 23.24
N THR A 77 6.18 21.98 22.27
CA THR A 77 7.57 21.70 21.90
C THR A 77 8.54 22.73 22.52
N ALA A 78 9.82 22.37 22.57
CA ALA A 78 10.91 23.26 22.97
C ALA A 78 11.29 24.29 21.88
N PHE A 79 10.57 24.30 20.76
CA PHE A 79 10.87 25.07 19.57
C PHE A 79 9.65 25.87 19.12
N GLU A 80 9.90 26.99 18.44
CA GLU A 80 8.91 27.80 17.74
C GLU A 80 9.24 27.74 16.25
N ILE A 81 8.26 27.46 15.40
CA ILE A 81 8.47 27.39 13.95
C ILE A 81 8.42 28.81 13.38
N LEU A 82 9.54 29.25 12.80
CA LEU A 82 9.61 30.54 12.12
C LEU A 82 9.15 30.44 10.66
N SER A 83 9.62 29.41 9.94
CA SER A 83 9.25 29.19 8.55
C SER A 83 9.26 27.71 8.18
N ILE A 84 8.42 27.37 7.20
CA ILE A 84 8.44 26.09 6.51
C ILE A 84 8.51 26.42 5.02
N ASP A 85 9.68 26.21 4.43
CA ASP A 85 9.95 26.53 3.03
C ASP A 85 10.01 25.24 2.22
N ILE A 86 9.30 25.16 1.10
CA ILE A 86 9.40 24.03 0.19
C ILE A 86 10.55 24.30 -0.78
N ALA A 87 11.66 23.58 -0.60
CA ALA A 87 12.86 23.74 -1.41
C ALA A 87 12.74 23.06 -2.78
N ASP A 88 12.04 21.92 -2.83
CA ASP A 88 11.91 21.13 -4.05
C ASP A 88 10.71 20.16 -3.99
N VAL A 89 10.15 19.85 -5.15
CA VAL A 89 9.02 18.90 -5.30
C VAL A 89 9.26 18.04 -6.54
N ASP A 90 9.59 16.77 -6.31
CA ASP A 90 9.89 15.80 -7.34
C ASP A 90 8.73 14.81 -7.53
N VAL A 91 8.53 14.34 -8.76
CA VAL A 91 7.61 13.21 -9.04
C VAL A 91 8.38 11.91 -8.88
N GLY A 92 7.86 11.02 -8.05
CA GLY A 92 8.39 9.69 -7.79
C GLY A 92 7.73 8.62 -8.66
N ARG A 93 7.42 7.48 -8.02
CA ARG A 93 6.85 6.31 -8.71
C ARG A 93 5.35 6.47 -8.96
N ASN A 94 4.88 5.79 -10.00
CA ASN A 94 3.45 5.59 -10.23
C ASN A 94 2.97 4.36 -9.44
N ILE A 95 2.68 4.58 -8.16
CA ILE A 95 2.21 3.55 -7.23
C ILE A 95 0.87 2.96 -7.70
N GLY A 96 0.00 3.77 -8.30
CA GLY A 96 -1.27 3.30 -8.84
C GLY A 96 -1.11 2.24 -9.93
N ALA A 97 -0.24 2.49 -10.90
CA ALA A 97 0.05 1.54 -11.98
C ALA A 97 0.76 0.28 -11.46
N GLN A 98 1.66 0.44 -10.48
CA GLN A 98 2.34 -0.69 -9.85
C GLN A 98 1.34 -1.59 -9.11
N LEU A 99 0.50 -1.01 -8.23
CA LEU A 99 -0.53 -1.76 -7.51
C LEU A 99 -1.51 -2.46 -8.46
N GLN A 100 -1.88 -1.83 -9.57
CA GLN A 100 -2.74 -2.44 -10.57
C GLN A 100 -2.09 -3.65 -11.26
N THR A 101 -0.78 -3.57 -11.49
CA THR A 101 0.01 -4.69 -12.04
C THR A 101 0.08 -5.82 -11.02
N ASP A 102 0.43 -5.52 -9.77
CA ASP A 102 0.53 -6.48 -8.69
C ASP A 102 -0.81 -7.20 -8.44
N GLN A 103 -1.93 -6.47 -8.48
CA GLN A 103 -3.27 -7.05 -8.39
C GLN A 103 -3.56 -7.99 -9.57
N SER A 104 -3.20 -7.59 -10.78
CA SER A 104 -3.41 -8.40 -11.98
C SER A 104 -2.59 -9.70 -11.95
N GLU A 105 -1.38 -9.66 -11.42
CA GLU A 105 -0.53 -10.84 -11.23
C GLU A 105 -1.09 -11.77 -10.15
N ALA A 106 -1.54 -11.21 -9.03
CA ALA A 106 -2.20 -11.98 -7.98
C ALA A 106 -3.46 -12.68 -8.51
N ASP A 107 -4.29 -11.98 -9.27
CA ASP A 107 -5.50 -12.53 -9.89
C ASP A 107 -5.18 -13.66 -10.87
N LYS A 108 -4.13 -13.50 -11.70
CA LYS A 108 -3.64 -14.56 -12.58
C LYS A 108 -3.22 -15.81 -11.80
N ASN A 109 -2.46 -15.64 -10.71
CA ASN A 109 -1.99 -16.74 -9.89
C ASN A 109 -3.16 -17.50 -9.24
N ILE A 110 -4.17 -16.77 -8.73
CA ILE A 110 -5.38 -17.37 -8.16
C ILE A 110 -6.16 -18.15 -9.24
N ALA A 111 -6.29 -17.57 -10.45
CA ALA A 111 -6.99 -18.22 -11.55
C ALA A 111 -6.27 -19.50 -12.00
N GLN A 112 -4.93 -19.48 -12.08
CA GLN A 112 -4.12 -20.65 -12.42
C GLN A 112 -4.25 -21.76 -11.36
N ALA A 113 -4.13 -21.41 -10.07
CA ALA A 113 -4.27 -22.36 -8.97
C ALA A 113 -5.65 -23.06 -9.00
N LYS A 114 -6.73 -22.30 -9.20
CA LYS A 114 -8.10 -22.86 -9.34
C LYS A 114 -8.25 -23.76 -10.57
N ALA A 115 -7.61 -23.41 -11.69
CA ALA A 115 -7.64 -24.24 -12.89
C ALA A 115 -6.90 -25.57 -12.66
N GLU A 116 -5.78 -25.55 -11.94
CA GLU A 116 -5.01 -26.73 -11.58
C GLU A 116 -5.73 -27.62 -10.56
N GLU A 117 -6.37 -27.03 -9.56
CA GLU A 117 -7.23 -27.73 -8.61
C GLU A 117 -8.35 -28.49 -9.34
N ARG A 118 -9.06 -27.83 -10.26
CA ARG A 118 -10.11 -28.46 -11.08
C ARG A 118 -9.59 -29.61 -11.93
N ARG A 119 -8.40 -29.46 -12.52
CA ARG A 119 -7.77 -30.55 -13.31
C ARG A 119 -7.45 -31.73 -12.41
N SER A 120 -6.87 -31.50 -11.24
CA SER A 120 -6.55 -32.56 -10.28
C SER A 120 -7.81 -33.30 -9.80
N MET A 121 -8.88 -32.58 -9.49
CA MET A 121 -10.16 -33.18 -9.10
C MET A 121 -10.77 -34.02 -10.23
N ALA A 122 -10.76 -33.53 -11.48
CA ALA A 122 -11.29 -34.28 -12.62
C ALA A 122 -10.50 -35.58 -12.87
N VAL A 123 -9.17 -35.54 -12.71
CA VAL A 123 -8.34 -36.75 -12.82
C VAL A 123 -8.63 -37.72 -11.68
N ALA A 124 -8.79 -37.24 -10.45
CA ALA A 124 -9.14 -38.09 -9.32
C ALA A 124 -10.51 -38.78 -9.51
N GLU A 125 -11.52 -38.04 -9.98
CA GLU A 125 -12.84 -38.57 -10.30
C GLU A 125 -12.79 -39.61 -11.42
N GLU A 126 -11.97 -39.39 -12.46
CA GLU A 126 -11.74 -40.39 -13.52
C GLU A 126 -11.10 -41.67 -12.96
N GLN A 127 -10.13 -41.56 -12.06
CA GLN A 127 -9.49 -42.71 -11.42
C GLN A 127 -10.46 -43.47 -10.49
N GLU A 128 -11.28 -42.76 -9.73
CA GLU A 128 -12.32 -43.37 -8.88
C GLU A 128 -13.32 -44.17 -9.72
N MET A 129 -13.83 -43.58 -10.82
CA MET A 129 -14.74 -44.28 -11.74
C MET A 129 -14.10 -45.52 -12.38
N ARG A 130 -12.83 -45.43 -12.81
CA ARG A 130 -12.11 -46.60 -13.35
C ARG A 130 -11.98 -47.72 -12.33
N ALA A 131 -11.58 -47.39 -11.10
CA ALA A 131 -11.45 -48.36 -10.02
C ALA A 131 -12.80 -49.02 -9.66
N GLU A 132 -13.90 -48.28 -9.73
CA GLU A 132 -15.25 -48.80 -9.51
C GLU A 132 -15.68 -49.80 -10.60
N VAL A 133 -15.45 -49.47 -11.87
CA VAL A 133 -15.70 -50.40 -12.99
C VAL A 133 -14.90 -51.69 -12.83
N GLU A 134 -13.61 -51.60 -12.49
CA GLU A 134 -12.78 -52.77 -12.24
C GLU A 134 -13.33 -53.64 -11.09
N LYS A 135 -13.74 -53.03 -9.97
CA LYS A 135 -14.37 -53.76 -8.84
C LYS A 135 -15.65 -54.48 -9.27
N ILE A 136 -16.51 -53.84 -10.04
CA ILE A 136 -17.78 -54.42 -10.53
C ILE A 136 -17.49 -55.62 -11.44
N VAL A 137 -16.59 -55.46 -12.42
CA VAL A 137 -16.17 -56.55 -13.34
C VAL A 137 -15.60 -57.73 -12.55
N GLN A 138 -14.74 -57.45 -11.56
CA GLN A 138 -14.13 -58.48 -10.72
C GLN A 138 -15.20 -59.22 -9.90
N THR A 139 -16.19 -58.51 -9.37
CA THR A 139 -17.32 -59.08 -8.62
C THR A 139 -18.20 -59.97 -9.50
N LEU A 140 -18.55 -59.52 -10.71
CA LEU A 140 -19.31 -60.31 -11.69
C LEU A 140 -18.58 -61.58 -12.11
N SER A 141 -17.26 -61.50 -12.32
CA SER A 141 -16.42 -62.66 -12.65
C SER A 141 -16.43 -63.72 -11.55
N ARG A 142 -16.46 -63.29 -10.28
CA ARG A 142 -16.55 -64.17 -9.10
C ARG A 142 -17.92 -64.82 -8.98
N GLN A 143 -19.01 -64.10 -9.28
CA GLN A 143 -20.35 -64.68 -9.30
C GLN A 143 -20.52 -65.73 -10.40
N ARG A 144 -19.99 -65.48 -11.61
CA ARG A 144 -20.02 -66.45 -12.71
C ARG A 144 -19.26 -67.73 -12.43
N ARG A 145 -18.21 -67.71 -11.60
CA ARG A 145 -17.47 -68.91 -11.18
C ARG A 145 -18.17 -69.71 -10.07
N LYS A 146 -19.19 -69.16 -9.41
CA LYS A 146 -19.89 -69.80 -8.29
C LYS A 146 -21.17 -70.55 -8.69
N PHE A 147 -21.62 -70.45 -9.93
CA PHE A 147 -22.72 -71.26 -10.46
C PHE A 147 -22.14 -72.29 -11.46
N PRO A 148 -22.12 -73.59 -11.11
CA PRO A 148 -21.81 -74.68 -12.03
C PRO A 148 -22.94 -74.93 -13.03
#